data_AF-A0A7G6T1I9-F1
#
_entry.id   AF-A0A7G6T1I9-F1
#
_cell.length_a   1.000
_cell.length_b   1.000
_cell.length_c   1.000
_cell.angle_alpha   90.00
_cell.angle_beta   90.00
_cell.angle_gamma   90.00
#
_symmetry.space_group_name_H-M   'P 1'
#
loop_
_entity.id
_entity.type
_entity.pdbx_description
1 polymer ?
#
loop_
_entity_poly.entity_id
_entity_poly.type
_entity_poly.pdbx_seq_one_letter_code
_entity_poly.pdbx_strand_id
1 'polypeptide(L)'
;MDDGIDRQPFGGIFNEALEKIASLMRLDLRLLEAEMRSKASAVVSSGACGVAAGIFFVLGAFAFVEFLILAMIYFGIGAMFSCLIAGVVLIAGGLLSLYLAKRAMVGWTVTPIETVNQVRSDLAALKQGIRYGTTQR
;
A
#
# COMPACT_ATOMS: atom_id res chain seq x y z
N MET A 1 35.31 -20.68 52.54
CA MET A 1 34.15 -20.74 51.64
C MET A 1 33.43 -19.41 51.75
N ASP A 2 33.40 -18.62 50.68
CA ASP A 2 32.15 -18.22 50.01
C ASP A 2 32.53 -17.37 48.80
N ASP A 3 32.31 -17.93 47.62
CA ASP A 3 32.65 -17.33 46.34
C ASP A 3 31.50 -16.40 45.93
N GLY A 4 31.77 -15.09 45.94
CA GLY A 4 30.87 -14.06 45.43
C GLY A 4 30.68 -14.19 43.93
N ILE A 5 29.66 -14.95 43.53
CA ILE A 5 29.26 -15.09 42.13
C ILE A 5 28.61 -13.77 41.66
N ASP A 6 29.42 -12.92 41.03
CA ASP A 6 28.98 -11.75 40.26
C ASP A 6 28.11 -12.18 39.06
N ARG A 7 26.82 -12.34 39.34
CA ARG A 7 25.75 -12.62 38.37
C ARG A 7 25.15 -11.31 37.83
N GLN A 8 25.89 -10.50 37.09
CA GLN A 8 25.28 -9.44 36.25
C GLN A 8 25.82 -9.20 34.81
N PRO A 9 26.60 -10.07 34.15
CA PRO A 9 27.02 -9.78 32.77
C PRO A 9 25.92 -10.00 31.70
N PHE A 10 24.90 -10.84 31.95
CA PHE A 10 23.88 -11.16 30.95
C PHE A 10 22.70 -10.19 30.91
N GLY A 11 22.37 -9.53 32.03
CA GLY A 11 21.27 -8.57 32.10
C GLY A 11 21.56 -7.26 31.37
N GLY A 12 22.82 -6.81 31.39
CA GLY A 12 23.25 -5.57 30.73
C GLY A 12 23.19 -5.63 29.20
N ILE A 13 23.63 -6.75 28.61
CA ILE A 13 23.65 -6.94 27.15
C ILE A 13 22.23 -7.00 26.58
N PHE A 14 21.30 -7.61 27.32
CA PHE A 14 19.89 -7.70 26.92
C PHE A 14 19.22 -6.31 26.96
N ASN A 15 19.55 -5.51 27.97
CA ASN A 15 19.06 -4.13 28.09
C ASN A 15 19.59 -3.24 26.96
N GLU A 16 20.88 -3.37 26.62
CA GLU A 16 21.51 -2.60 25.54
C GLU A 16 21.00 -3.02 24.14
N ALA A 17 20.68 -4.31 23.95
CA ALA A 17 20.02 -4.80 22.74
C ALA A 17 18.58 -4.28 22.60
N LEU A 18 17.80 -4.27 23.69
CA LEU A 18 16.46 -3.68 23.72
C LEU A 18 16.48 -2.18 23.42
N GLU A 19 17.47 -1.47 23.93
CA GLU A 19 17.65 -0.04 23.70
C GLU A 19 17.99 0.27 22.23
N LYS A 20 18.82 -0.57 21.58
CA LYS A 20 19.07 -0.49 20.14
C LYS A 20 17.83 -0.81 19.29
N ILE A 21 17.05 -1.82 19.65
CA ILE A 21 15.79 -2.14 18.94
C ILE A 21 14.78 -0.98 19.05
N ALA A 22 14.66 -0.37 20.23
CA ALA A 22 13.78 0.78 20.44
C ALA A 22 14.20 2.01 19.64
N SER A 23 15.50 2.24 19.46
CA SER A 23 16.01 3.34 18.63
C SER A 23 15.81 3.11 17.12
N LEU A 24 15.93 1.87 16.64
CA LEU A 24 15.63 1.50 15.25
C LEU A 24 14.13 1.67 14.92
N MET A 25 13.23 1.19 15.79
CA MET A 25 11.78 1.37 15.60
C MET A 25 11.36 2.84 15.54
N ARG A 26 11.99 3.71 16.35
CA ARG A 26 11.71 5.16 16.30
C ARG A 26 12.14 5.80 14.99
N LEU A 27 13.19 5.28 14.36
CA LEU A 27 13.66 5.76 13.07
C LEU A 27 12.72 5.34 11.95
N ASP A 28 12.28 4.08 11.96
CA ASP A 28 11.32 3.55 10.99
C ASP A 28 9.95 4.24 11.08
N LEU A 29 9.48 4.55 12.29
CA LEU A 29 8.23 5.31 12.49
C LEU A 29 8.34 6.73 11.93
N ARG A 30 9.48 7.40 12.12
CA ARG A 30 9.71 8.75 11.57
C ARG A 30 9.83 8.75 10.05
N LEU A 31 10.44 7.72 9.47
CA LEU A 31 10.55 7.57 8.02
C LEU A 31 9.19 7.27 7.40
N LEU A 32 8.42 6.37 8.01
CA LEU A 32 7.06 6.05 7.61
C LEU A 32 6.14 7.28 7.70
N GLU A 33 6.25 8.05 8.77
CA GLU A 33 5.50 9.30 8.93
C GLU A 33 5.87 10.30 7.83
N ALA A 34 7.16 10.47 7.52
CA ALA A 34 7.61 11.37 6.45
C ALA A 34 7.12 10.92 5.06
N GLU A 35 7.12 9.63 4.76
CA GLU A 35 6.62 9.09 3.49
C GLU A 35 5.09 9.19 3.39
N MET A 36 4.38 8.90 4.49
CA MET A 36 2.93 9.13 4.59
C MET A 36 2.60 10.61 4.37
N ARG A 37 3.38 11.52 4.96
CA ARG A 37 3.21 12.97 4.79
C ARG A 37 3.48 13.43 3.36
N SER A 38 4.50 12.88 2.69
CA SER A 38 4.81 13.25 1.30
C SER A 38 3.74 12.72 0.35
N LYS A 39 3.29 11.45 0.50
CA LYS A 39 2.18 10.87 -0.27
C LYS A 39 0.86 11.61 0.00
N ALA A 40 0.57 11.93 1.24
CA ALA A 40 -0.61 12.72 1.61
C ALA A 40 -0.54 14.13 1.02
N SER A 41 0.61 14.80 1.07
CA SER A 41 0.76 16.16 0.49
C SER A 41 0.60 16.19 -1.03
N ALA A 42 1.05 15.14 -1.74
CA ALA A 42 0.87 15.01 -3.18
C ALA A 42 -0.61 14.77 -3.54
N VAL A 43 -1.34 14.00 -2.72
CA VAL A 43 -2.79 13.79 -2.85
C VAL A 43 -3.58 15.04 -2.47
N VAL A 44 -3.11 15.83 -1.49
CA VAL A 44 -3.82 17.02 -0.99
C VAL A 44 -3.62 18.23 -1.90
N SER A 45 -2.44 18.46 -2.47
CA SER A 45 -2.20 19.62 -3.36
C SER A 45 -2.91 19.50 -4.71
N SER A 46 -3.13 18.28 -5.19
CA SER A 46 -3.98 17.96 -6.35
C SER A 46 -5.46 17.72 -5.98
N GLY A 47 -5.75 17.56 -4.68
CA GLY A 47 -7.01 17.04 -4.16
C GLY A 47 -8.17 18.04 -4.18
N ALA A 48 -7.94 19.35 -4.03
CA ALA A 48 -9.05 20.31 -4.02
C ALA A 48 -9.77 20.39 -5.39
N CYS A 49 -9.02 20.40 -6.48
CA CYS A 49 -9.58 20.33 -7.83
C CYS A 49 -10.09 18.90 -8.15
N GLY A 50 -9.40 17.87 -7.64
CA GLY A 50 -9.80 16.47 -7.79
C GLY A 50 -11.14 16.13 -7.13
N VAL A 51 -11.45 16.69 -5.96
CA VAL A 51 -12.72 16.46 -5.26
C VAL A 51 -13.89 17.09 -6.02
N ALA A 52 -13.74 18.34 -6.48
CA ALA A 52 -14.76 19.00 -7.28
C ALA A 52 -15.00 18.25 -8.60
N ALA A 53 -13.93 17.89 -9.31
CA ALA A 53 -14.01 17.07 -10.53
C ALA A 53 -14.67 15.71 -10.27
N GLY A 54 -14.36 15.06 -9.15
CA GLY A 54 -14.98 13.81 -8.72
C GLY A 54 -16.49 13.96 -8.50
N ILE A 55 -16.94 15.02 -7.83
CA ILE A 55 -18.36 15.30 -7.63
C ILE A 55 -19.07 15.50 -8.97
N PHE A 56 -18.55 16.36 -9.85
CA PHE A 56 -19.13 16.58 -11.18
C PHE A 56 -19.15 15.31 -12.02
N PHE A 57 -18.11 14.48 -11.93
CA PHE A 57 -18.05 13.21 -12.64
C PHE A 57 -19.11 12.23 -12.14
N VAL A 58 -19.32 12.14 -10.81
CA VAL A 58 -20.38 11.30 -10.22
C VAL A 58 -21.76 11.79 -10.68
N LEU A 59 -22.02 13.10 -10.58
CA LEU A 59 -23.30 13.68 -11.04
C LEU A 59 -23.52 13.46 -12.53
N GLY A 60 -22.49 13.65 -13.35
CA GLY A 60 -22.53 13.39 -14.78
C GLY A 60 -22.81 11.92 -15.10
N ALA A 61 -22.22 10.99 -14.35
CA ALA A 61 -22.48 9.56 -14.49
C ALA A 61 -23.94 9.21 -14.19
N PHE A 62 -24.53 9.78 -13.13
CA PHE A 62 -25.96 9.60 -12.83
C PHE A 62 -26.85 10.15 -13.96
N ALA A 63 -26.60 11.38 -14.40
CA ALA A 63 -27.36 11.99 -15.50
C ALA A 63 -27.26 11.18 -16.80
N PHE A 64 -26.10 10.58 -17.07
CA PHE A 64 -25.90 9.72 -18.25
C PHE A 64 -26.69 8.41 -18.15
N VAL A 65 -26.76 7.81 -16.96
CA VAL A 65 -27.58 6.61 -16.73
C VAL A 65 -29.07 6.92 -16.93
N GLU A 66 -29.54 8.04 -16.38
CA GLU A 66 -30.93 8.50 -16.58
C GLU A 66 -31.24 8.75 -18.06
N PHE A 67 -30.33 9.42 -18.77
CA PHE A 67 -30.44 9.63 -20.21
C PHE A 67 -30.59 8.31 -20.97
N LEU A 68 -29.81 7.28 -20.62
CA LEU A 68 -29.86 5.98 -21.28
C LEU A 68 -31.18 5.25 -21.01
N ILE A 69 -31.71 5.35 -19.79
CA ILE A 69 -33.04 4.81 -19.44
C ILE A 69 -34.14 5.53 -20.24
N LEU A 70 -34.10 6.87 -20.29
CA LEU A 70 -35.08 7.66 -21.04
C LEU A 70 -35.00 7.40 -22.54
N ALA A 71 -33.79 7.21 -23.09
CA ALA A 71 -33.59 6.83 -24.47
C ALA A 71 -34.24 5.48 -24.79
N MET A 72 -34.06 4.46 -23.93
CA MET A 72 -34.75 3.18 -24.09
C MET A 72 -36.27 3.31 -24.04
N ILE A 73 -36.78 4.16 -23.14
CA ILE A 73 -38.21 4.47 -23.06
C ILE A 73 -38.71 5.13 -24.36
N TYR A 74 -37.95 6.08 -24.91
CA TYR A 74 -38.26 6.72 -26.18
C TYR A 74 -38.30 5.73 -27.35
N PHE A 75 -37.46 4.69 -27.34
CA PHE A 75 -37.50 3.58 -28.29
C PHE A 75 -38.68 2.61 -28.09
N GLY A 76 -39.56 2.86 -27.11
CA GLY A 76 -40.77 2.07 -26.85
C GLY A 76 -40.57 0.94 -25.85
N ILE A 77 -39.43 0.87 -25.17
CA ILE A 77 -39.20 -0.11 -24.10
C ILE A 77 -39.87 0.40 -22.82
N GLY A 78 -40.75 -0.41 -22.22
CA GLY A 78 -41.45 -0.02 -21.00
C GLY A 78 -40.48 0.38 -19.87
N ALA A 79 -40.83 1.40 -19.09
CA ALA A 79 -39.95 2.00 -18.08
C ALA A 79 -39.35 0.98 -17.09
N MET A 80 -40.13 -0.02 -16.66
CA MET A 80 -39.64 -1.09 -15.79
C MET A 80 -38.52 -1.90 -16.44
N PHE A 81 -38.67 -2.26 -17.72
CA PHE A 81 -37.67 -3.04 -18.44
C PHE A 81 -36.42 -2.22 -18.74
N SER A 82 -36.57 -0.93 -19.06
CA SER A 82 -35.45 -0.01 -19.27
C SER A 82 -34.58 0.11 -18.01
N CYS A 83 -35.21 0.31 -16.84
CA CYS A 83 -34.50 0.34 -15.56
C CYS A 83 -33.84 -1.01 -15.22
N LEU A 84 -34.53 -2.12 -15.46
CA LEU A 84 -33.99 -3.46 -15.21
C LEU A 84 -32.74 -3.71 -16.06
N ILE A 85 -32.80 -3.41 -17.37
CA ILE A 85 -31.69 -3.63 -18.30
C ILE A 85 -30.50 -2.73 -17.94
N ALA A 86 -30.71 -1.44 -17.71
CA ALA A 86 -29.65 -0.52 -17.30
C ALA A 86 -29.00 -0.98 -15.97
N GLY A 87 -29.80 -1.41 -15.00
CA GLY A 87 -29.31 -1.94 -13.73
C GLY A 87 -28.47 -3.20 -13.88
N VAL A 88 -28.92 -4.17 -14.69
CA VAL A 88 -28.17 -5.41 -14.95
C VAL A 88 -26.82 -5.11 -15.64
N VAL A 89 -26.82 -4.21 -16.63
CA VAL A 89 -25.59 -3.81 -17.33
C VAL A 89 -24.61 -3.14 -16.37
N LEU A 90 -25.07 -2.23 -15.51
CA LEU A 90 -24.23 -1.58 -14.51
C LEU A 90 -23.66 -2.55 -13.48
N ILE A 91 -24.47 -3.50 -12.99
CA ILE A 91 -24.01 -4.54 -12.05
C ILE A 91 -22.95 -5.42 -12.70
N ALA A 92 -23.20 -5.90 -13.93
CA ALA A 92 -22.26 -6.75 -14.65
C ALA A 92 -20.94 -6.02 -14.93
N GLY A 93 -21.01 -4.78 -15.40
CA GLY A 93 -19.84 -3.92 -15.61
C GLY A 93 -19.09 -3.64 -14.31
N GLY A 94 -19.82 -3.39 -13.22
CA GLY A 94 -19.24 -3.21 -11.88
C GLY A 94 -18.48 -4.44 -11.40
N LEU A 95 -19.10 -5.62 -11.46
CA LEU A 95 -18.46 -6.89 -11.09
C LEU A 95 -17.22 -7.17 -11.95
N LEU A 96 -17.28 -6.93 -13.25
CA LEU A 96 -16.16 -7.09 -14.15
C LEU A 96 -15.02 -6.11 -13.81
N SER A 97 -15.35 -4.85 -13.55
CA SER A 97 -14.38 -3.84 -13.13
C SER A 97 -13.72 -4.19 -11.79
N LEU A 98 -14.50 -4.65 -10.79
CA LEU A 98 -13.94 -5.14 -9.52
C LEU A 98 -13.02 -6.35 -9.75
N TYR A 99 -13.38 -7.25 -10.66
CA TYR A 99 -12.57 -8.41 -10.99
C TYR A 99 -11.25 -8.02 -11.65
N LEU A 100 -11.29 -7.08 -12.60
CA LEU A 100 -10.12 -6.49 -13.26
C LEU A 100 -9.25 -5.73 -12.27
N ALA A 101 -9.84 -4.89 -11.42
CA ALA A 101 -9.14 -4.14 -10.38
C ALA A 101 -8.46 -5.07 -9.38
N LYS A 102 -9.15 -6.13 -8.94
CA LYS A 102 -8.57 -7.16 -8.07
C LYS A 102 -7.38 -7.85 -8.75
N ARG A 103 -7.47 -8.19 -10.03
CA ARG A 103 -6.35 -8.76 -10.79
C ARG A 103 -5.19 -7.76 -10.96
N ALA A 104 -5.50 -6.50 -11.25
CA ALA A 104 -4.51 -5.44 -11.39
C ALA A 104 -3.76 -5.21 -10.05
N MET A 105 -4.47 -5.21 -8.92
CA MET A 105 -3.87 -5.07 -7.59
C MET A 105 -3.04 -6.29 -7.18
N VAL A 106 -3.40 -7.51 -7.62
CA VAL A 106 -2.57 -8.70 -7.43
C VAL A 106 -1.27 -8.62 -8.26
N GLY A 107 -1.31 -8.02 -9.46
CA GLY A 107 -0.12 -7.70 -10.26
C GLY A 107 0.68 -6.49 -9.74
N TRP A 108 0.07 -5.68 -8.89
CA TRP A 108 0.67 -4.52 -8.24
C TRP A 108 1.32 -4.86 -6.90
N THR A 109 1.75 -6.12 -6.70
CA THR A 109 2.90 -6.34 -5.83
C THR A 109 4.06 -5.65 -6.53
N VAL A 110 4.33 -4.43 -6.08
CA VAL A 110 5.63 -3.79 -6.13
C VAL A 110 6.60 -4.78 -5.47
N THR A 111 7.03 -5.81 -6.19
CA THR A 111 8.29 -6.49 -5.93
C THR A 111 9.31 -5.62 -6.66
N PRO A 112 10.00 -4.70 -5.97
CA PRO A 112 11.15 -4.03 -6.55
C PRO A 112 12.22 -5.10 -6.74
N ILE A 113 12.29 -5.65 -7.96
CA ILE A 113 13.25 -6.68 -8.35
C ILE A 113 14.69 -6.17 -8.10
N GLU A 114 14.89 -4.86 -8.15
CA GLU A 114 16.18 -4.23 -7.83
C GLU A 114 16.56 -4.32 -6.34
N THR A 115 15.62 -4.15 -5.41
CA THR A 115 15.93 -4.15 -3.97
C THR A 115 16.34 -5.53 -3.48
N VAL A 116 15.74 -6.60 -4.01
CA VAL A 116 16.07 -7.98 -3.59
C VAL A 116 17.49 -8.37 -4.03
N ASN A 117 17.91 -7.92 -5.22
CA ASN A 117 19.26 -8.16 -5.71
C ASN A 117 20.30 -7.36 -4.91
N GLN A 118 20.00 -6.12 -4.53
CA GLN A 118 20.88 -5.29 -3.70
C GLN A 118 21.05 -5.86 -2.28
N VAL A 119 19.96 -6.32 -1.65
CA VAL A 119 20.03 -6.99 -0.34
C VAL A 119 20.84 -8.29 -0.42
N ARG A 120 20.72 -9.04 -1.52
CA ARG A 120 21.50 -10.27 -1.73
C ARG A 120 22.99 -9.99 -1.94
N SER A 121 23.34 -8.91 -2.64
CA SER A 121 24.74 -8.47 -2.78
C SER A 121 25.32 -7.94 -1.46
N ASP A 122 24.53 -7.24 -0.65
CA ASP A 122 24.98 -6.75 0.67
C ASP A 122 25.21 -7.91 1.65
N LEU A 123 24.34 -8.92 1.64
CA LEU A 123 24.54 -10.15 2.42
C LEU A 123 25.79 -10.92 1.97
N ALA A 124 26.09 -10.92 0.68
CA ALA A 124 27.31 -11.54 0.15
C ALA A 124 28.57 -10.75 0.57
N ALA A 125 28.52 -9.41 0.53
CA ALA A 125 29.61 -8.54 0.96
C ALA A 125 29.86 -8.65 2.48
N LEU A 126 28.81 -8.69 3.29
CA LEU A 126 28.89 -8.92 4.74
C LEU A 126 29.50 -10.29 5.07
N LYS A 127 29.11 -11.34 4.34
CA LYS A 127 29.67 -12.69 4.52
C LYS A 127 31.18 -12.73 4.18
N GLN A 128 31.60 -11.96 3.19
CA GLN A 128 33.01 -11.82 2.85
C GLN A 128 33.77 -10.98 3.90
N GLY A 129 33.20 -9.86 4.36
CA GLY A 129 33.78 -9.02 5.40
C GLY A 129 34.01 -9.78 6.72
N ILE A 130 33.07 -10.62 7.15
CA ILE A 130 33.21 -11.48 8.34
C ILE A 130 34.32 -12.52 8.16
N ARG A 131 34.49 -13.05 6.94
CA ARG A 131 35.51 -14.05 6.63
C ARG A 131 36.93 -13.46 6.51
N TYR A 132 37.06 -12.18 6.18
CA TYR A 132 38.36 -11.49 6.13
C TYR A 132 38.73 -10.79 7.45
N GLY A 133 37.76 -10.38 8.26
CA GLY A 133 37.99 -9.75 9.58
C GLY A 133 38.57 -10.68 10.66
N THR A 134 38.66 -11.98 10.40
CA THR A 134 39.22 -12.98 11.33
C THR A 134 40.70 -13.30 11.08
N THR A 135 41.36 -12.66 10.09
CA THR A 135 42.78 -12.90 9.77
C THR A 135 43.72 -11.77 10.21
N GLN A 136 43.21 -10.76 10.93
CA GLN A 136 44.02 -9.73 11.58
C GLN A 136 43.71 -9.70 13.09
N ARG A 137 44.09 -10.76 13.79
CA ARG A 137 44.46 -10.71 15.21
C ARG A 137 45.59 -11.71 15.46
#